data_AF-B0ELG1-F1
#
_entry.id   AF-B0ELG1-F1
#
_cell.length_a   1.000
_cell.length_b   1.000
_cell.length_c   1.000
_cell.angle_alpha   90.00
_cell.angle_beta   90.00
_cell.angle_gamma   90.00
#
_symmetry.space_group_name_H-M   'P 1'
#
loop_
_entity.id
_entity.type
_entity.pdbx_description
1 polymer ?
#
loop_
_entity_poly.entity_id
_entity_poly.type
_entity_poly.pdbx_seq_one_letter_code
_entity_poly.pdbx_strand_id
1 'polypeptide(L)'
;MITSKYFNDIKDFINLEIGIKRFQGNMERFHFNPIPLNEHSRKLFANIETFHIYNKYDKIFNDGKIFKKIIWYLRYSLILESLTQLHTTQ
;
A
#
# COMPACT_ATOMS: atom_id res chain seq x y z
N MET A 1 -2.60 -11.59 -2.30
CA MET A 1 -1.83 -12.43 -3.25
C MET A 1 -0.34 -12.11 -3.12
N ILE A 2 0.56 -13.11 -3.03
CA ILE A 2 2.01 -12.88 -2.82
C ILE A 2 2.66 -12.11 -3.99
N THR A 3 2.23 -12.36 -5.24
CA THR A 3 2.82 -11.72 -6.43
C THR A 3 2.51 -10.23 -6.55
N SER A 4 1.45 -9.73 -5.90
CA SER A 4 1.12 -8.30 -5.91
C SER A 4 2.16 -7.41 -5.26
N LYS A 5 3.10 -7.98 -4.49
CA LYS A 5 4.24 -7.25 -3.94
C LYS A 5 5.19 -6.69 -5.01
N TYR A 6 5.12 -7.20 -6.24
CA TYR A 6 5.95 -6.76 -7.36
C TYR A 6 5.24 -5.73 -8.26
N PHE A 7 3.99 -5.37 -7.95
CA PHE A 7 3.24 -4.38 -8.71
C PHE A 7 3.47 -3.01 -8.10
N ASN A 8 3.78 -2.04 -8.95
CA ASN A 8 4.10 -0.68 -8.53
C ASN A 8 2.92 0.27 -8.74
N ASP A 9 2.05 -0.03 -9.71
CA ASP A 9 0.95 0.84 -10.10
C ASP A 9 -0.38 0.06 -10.17
N ILE A 10 -1.49 0.78 -10.00
CA ILE A 10 -2.85 0.25 -10.17
C ILE A 10 -3.05 -0.39 -11.54
N LYS A 11 -2.35 0.12 -12.56
CA LYS A 11 -2.40 -0.43 -13.93
C LYS A 11 -1.97 -1.89 -13.99
N ASP A 12 -1.00 -2.31 -13.16
CA ASP A 12 -0.55 -3.70 -13.10
C ASP A 12 -1.66 -4.63 -12.59
N PHE A 13 -2.42 -4.17 -11.59
CA PHE A 13 -3.57 -4.89 -11.04
C PHE A 13 -4.71 -4.99 -12.06
N ILE A 14 -5.03 -3.88 -12.73
CA ILE A 14 -6.06 -3.84 -13.77
C ILE A 14 -5.69 -4.77 -14.93
N ASN A 15 -4.45 -4.71 -15.42
CA ASN A 15 -3.97 -5.57 -16.49
C ASN A 15 -4.01 -7.06 -16.10
N LEU A 16 -3.66 -7.39 -14.85
CA LEU A 16 -3.74 -8.75 -14.36
C LEU A 16 -5.19 -9.26 -14.33
N GLU A 17 -6.09 -8.43 -13.82
CA GLU A 17 -7.51 -8.76 -13.65
C GLU A 17 -8.23 -8.93 -14.99
N ILE A 18 -7.94 -8.06 -15.97
CA ILE A 18 -8.50 -8.13 -17.32
C ILE A 18 -7.82 -9.23 -18.14
N GLY A 19 -6.49 -9.34 -18.05
CA GLY A 19 -5.68 -10.23 -18.89
C GLY A 19 -5.80 -11.71 -18.54
N ILE A 20 -6.22 -12.05 -17.31
CA ILE A 20 -6.31 -13.44 -16.86
C ILE A 20 -7.61 -13.66 -16.09
N LYS A 21 -8.54 -14.41 -16.70
CA LYS A 21 -9.88 -14.70 -16.15
C LYS A 21 -9.89 -15.20 -14.70
N ARG A 22 -8.87 -15.95 -14.27
CA ARG A 22 -8.77 -16.47 -12.90
C ARG A 22 -8.59 -15.38 -11.83
N PHE A 23 -8.16 -14.19 -12.23
CA PHE A 23 -7.95 -13.03 -11.36
C PHE A 23 -9.08 -12.00 -11.48
N GLN A 24 -10.20 -12.34 -12.11
CA GLN A 24 -11.39 -11.52 -12.07
C GLN A 24 -11.89 -11.35 -10.63
N GLY A 25 -12.17 -10.11 -10.20
CA GLY A 25 -12.53 -9.77 -8.83
C GLY A 25 -11.37 -9.84 -7.85
N ASN A 26 -10.12 -9.90 -8.31
CA ASN A 26 -8.97 -10.05 -7.44
C ASN A 26 -8.73 -8.81 -6.56
N MET A 27 -8.94 -7.60 -7.07
CA MET A 27 -8.77 -6.37 -6.27
C MET A 27 -9.71 -6.30 -5.06
N GLU A 28 -10.92 -6.87 -5.15
CA GLU A 28 -11.88 -6.91 -4.04
C GLU A 28 -11.46 -7.86 -2.92
N ARG A 29 -10.54 -8.80 -3.18
CA ARG A 29 -10.09 -9.80 -2.20
C ARG A 29 -9.01 -9.26 -1.26
N PHE A 30 -8.57 -8.02 -1.44
CA PHE A 30 -7.56 -7.40 -0.60
C PHE A 30 -8.19 -6.79 0.65
N HIS A 31 -7.73 -7.27 1.81
CA HIS A 31 -8.04 -6.67 3.11
C HIS A 31 -7.00 -5.63 3.55
N PHE A 32 -5.95 -5.44 2.75
CA PHE A 32 -4.96 -4.38 2.92
C PHE A 32 -4.56 -3.79 1.56
N ASN A 33 -4.25 -2.49 1.50
CA ASN A 33 -3.78 -1.91 0.25
C ASN A 33 -2.37 -2.41 -0.08
N PRO A 34 -2.15 -2.94 -1.30
CA PRO A 34 -0.83 -3.41 -1.72
C PRO A 34 0.08 -2.28 -2.21
N ILE A 35 -0.50 -1.14 -2.59
CA ILE A 35 0.17 0.08 -3.07
C ILE A 35 -0.44 1.32 -2.38
N PRO A 36 0.21 2.49 -2.42
CA PRO A 36 -0.41 3.76 -2.04
C PRO A 36 -1.70 3.99 -2.82
N LEU A 37 -2.75 4.46 -2.14
CA LEU A 37 -4.06 4.67 -2.77
C LEU A 37 -4.35 6.14 -3.02
N ASN A 38 -5.04 6.40 -4.14
CA ASN A 38 -5.67 7.67 -4.46
C ASN A 38 -7.20 7.47 -4.55
N GLU A 39 -7.95 8.54 -4.83
CA GLU A 39 -9.42 8.46 -4.87
C GLU A 39 -9.96 7.46 -5.90
N HIS A 40 -9.24 7.27 -7.01
CA HIS A 40 -9.61 6.31 -8.04
C HIS A 40 -9.30 4.88 -7.60
N SER A 41 -8.05 4.60 -7.20
CA SER A 41 -7.64 3.25 -6.81
C SER A 41 -8.33 2.77 -5.53
N ARG A 42 -8.71 3.68 -4.61
CA ARG A 42 -9.49 3.35 -3.42
C ARG A 42 -10.82 2.67 -3.75
N LYS A 43 -11.47 3.05 -4.85
CA LYS A 43 -12.75 2.45 -5.28
C LYS A 43 -12.59 1.00 -5.74
N LEU A 44 -11.42 0.65 -6.28
CA LEU A 44 -11.11 -0.69 -6.79
C LEU A 44 -10.83 -1.69 -5.66
N PHE A 45 -10.24 -1.23 -4.55
CA PHE A 45 -9.94 -2.08 -3.39
C PHE A 45 -11.02 -1.95 -2.31
N ALA A 46 -12.24 -2.41 -2.60
CA ALA A 46 -13.44 -2.12 -1.79
C ALA A 46 -13.39 -2.62 -0.33
N ASN A 47 -12.63 -3.69 -0.05
CA ASN A 47 -12.65 -4.43 1.22
C ASN A 47 -11.40 -4.21 2.10
N ILE A 48 -10.71 -3.08 1.93
CA ILE A 48 -9.56 -2.75 2.78
C ILE A 48 -10.01 -2.49 4.22
N GLU A 49 -9.44 -3.28 5.12
CA GLU A 49 -9.61 -3.21 6.57
C GLU A 49 -8.34 -2.69 7.26
N THR A 50 -7.17 -3.05 6.72
CA THR A 50 -5.85 -2.60 7.18
C THR A 50 -5.24 -1.66 6.15
N PHE A 51 -5.08 -0.39 6.52
CA PHE A 51 -4.53 0.64 5.65
C PHE A 51 -3.04 0.86 5.90
N HIS A 52 -2.23 0.51 4.92
CA HIS A 52 -0.79 0.78 4.86
C HIS A 52 -0.51 2.17 4.31
N ILE A 53 0.30 2.93 5.04
CA ILE A 53 0.76 4.26 4.68
C ILE A 53 2.26 4.14 4.37
N TYR A 54 2.61 4.26 3.10
CA TYR A 54 3.97 4.01 2.62
C TYR A 54 4.81 5.29 2.59
N ASN A 55 4.17 6.45 2.39
CA ASN A 55 4.81 7.77 2.38
C ASN A 55 4.07 8.76 3.30
N LYS A 56 4.77 9.77 3.82
CA LYS A 56 4.20 10.85 4.63
C LYS A 56 3.19 11.71 3.87
N TYR A 57 3.24 11.69 2.55
CA TYR A 57 2.34 12.41 1.67
C TYR A 57 1.19 11.55 1.11
N ASP A 58 1.11 10.28 1.49
CA ASP A 58 0.02 9.42 1.04
C ASP A 58 -1.33 9.93 1.55
N LYS A 59 -2.34 9.83 0.69
CA LYS A 59 -3.71 10.18 1.07
C LYS A 59 -4.23 9.17 2.09
N ILE A 60 -4.79 9.68 3.18
CA ILE A 60 -5.43 8.87 4.22
C ILE A 60 -6.93 8.85 3.99
N PHE A 61 -7.52 7.66 4.05
CA PHE A 61 -8.97 7.45 3.92
C PHE A 61 -9.58 7.13 5.28
N ASN A 62 -10.78 7.67 5.54
CA ASN A 62 -11.60 7.44 6.73
C ASN A 62 -13.05 7.21 6.30
N ASP A 63 -13.30 6.12 5.57
CA ASP A 63 -14.61 5.77 5.00
C ASP A 63 -15.39 4.75 5.85
N GLY A 64 -15.01 4.59 7.12
CA GLY A 64 -15.65 3.67 8.06
C GLY A 64 -15.31 2.19 7.86
N LYS A 65 -14.56 1.82 6.82
CA LYS A 65 -14.16 0.43 6.55
C LYS A 65 -12.79 0.04 7.12
N ILE A 66 -11.97 1.03 7.44
CA ILE A 66 -10.59 0.84 7.89
C ILE A 66 -10.55 0.70 9.42
N PHE A 67 -10.16 -0.46 9.91
CA PHE A 67 -10.04 -0.77 11.33
C PHE A 67 -8.61 -0.61 11.85
N LYS A 68 -7.61 -0.76 10.98
CA LYS A 68 -6.19 -0.71 11.36
C LYS A 68 -5.39 0.16 10.39
N LYS A 69 -4.43 0.92 10.91
CA LYS A 69 -3.46 1.68 10.12
C LYS A 69 -2.03 1.23 10.45
N ILE A 70 -1.19 1.04 9.43
CA ILE A 70 0.23 0.69 9.59
C ILE A 70 1.05 1.71 8.81
N ILE A 71 2.03 2.32 9.47
CA ILE A 71 2.87 3.37 8.88
C ILE A 71 4.27 2.80 8.65
N TRP A 72 4.72 2.81 7.39
CA TRP A 72 6.01 2.24 7.00
C TRP A 72 7.14 3.28 6.99
N TYR A 73 6.86 4.52 6.60
CA TYR A 73 7.90 5.55 6.43
C TYR A 73 8.52 6.03 7.76
N LEU A 74 7.78 5.98 8.87
CA LEU A 74 8.30 6.35 10.20
C LEU A 74 9.46 5.45 10.63
N ARG A 75 9.39 4.16 10.29
CA ARG A 75 10.45 3.21 10.61
C ARG A 75 11.70 3.49 9.78
N TYR A 76 11.52 3.84 8.51
CA TYR A 76 12.64 4.18 7.62
C TYR A 76 13.33 5.49 8.05
N SER A 77 12.57 6.52 8.43
CA SER A 77 13.15 7.78 8.91
C SER A 77 13.96 7.59 10.20
N LEU A 78 13.46 6.80 11.16
CA LEU A 78 14.18 6.49 12.40
C LEU A 78 15.48 5.72 12.13
N ILE A 79 15.45 4.75 11.21
CA ILE A 79 16.64 4.01 10.80
C ILE A 79 17.64 4.96 10.12
N LEU A 80 17.19 5.79 9.18
CA LEU A 80 18.07 6.73 8.47
C LEU A 80 18.74 7.70 9.44
N GLU A 81 17.98 8.25 10.39
CA GLU A 81 18.51 9.13 11.43
C GLU A 81 19.58 8.42 12.27
N SER A 82 19.31 7.20 12.74
CA SER A 82 20.29 6.41 13.51
C SER A 82 21.58 6.12 12.72
N LEU A 83 21.47 5.87 11.41
CA LEU A 83 22.62 5.63 10.54
C LEU A 83 23.42 6.91 10.32
N THR A 84 22.74 8.05 10.11
CA THR A 84 23.43 9.34 9.95
C THR A 84 24.22 9.75 11.20
N GLN A 85 23.67 9.51 12.39
CA GLN A 85 24.35 9.79 13.67
C GLN A 85 25.59 8.91 13.88
N LEU A 86 25.53 7.64 13.46
CA LEU A 86 26.68 6.71 13.52
C LEU A 86 27.85 7.15 12.62
N HIS A 87 27.56 7.72 11.46
CA HIS A 87 28.60 8.20 10.53
C HIS A 87 29.21 9.55 10.93
N THR A 88 28.54 10.37 11.73
CA THR A 88 29.07 11.65 12.25
C THR A 88 29.91 11.51 13.52
N THR A 89 30.00 10.31 14.10
CA THR A 89 30.74 10.06 15.35
C THR A 89 32.09 9.36 15.13
N GLN A 90 32.54 9.26 13.87
CA GLN A 90 33.90 8.84 13.47
C GLN A 90 34.64 10.01 12.82
#